data_AF-A0A660RZ95-F1
#
_entry.id   AF-A0A660RZ95-F1
#
_cell.length_a   1.000
_cell.length_b   1.000
_cell.length_c   1.000
_cell.angle_alpha   90.00
_cell.angle_beta   90.00
_cell.angle_gamma   90.00
#
_symmetry.space_group_name_H-M   'P 1'
#
loop_
_entity.id
_entity.type
_entity.pdbx_description
1 polymer ?
#
loop_
_entity_poly.entity_id
_entity_poly.type
_entity_poly.pdbx_seq_one_letter_code
_entity_poly.pdbx_strand_id
1 'polypeptide(L)'
;TNKEGKFTFTLPKRIDYKIIVIAELGHVAVAHIKASELSEEAFPKKIKEPKKKLKIVKTYKKKEEINKTKKLEYFAEINEEKIKKIVREVIKEELKKEFKPIHAKLLNIEMKLSKVSFKDVFSGIGWILGIFGAWALAYSRKRNGK
;
A
#
# COMPACT_ATOMS: atom_id res chain seq x y z
N THR A 1 22.54 -1.45 2.72
CA THR A 1 22.72 -1.32 4.18
C THR A 1 23.67 -2.41 4.64
N ASN A 2 24.68 -2.10 5.46
CA ASN A 2 25.65 -3.07 5.96
C ASN A 2 25.13 -3.82 7.22
N LYS A 3 25.92 -4.76 7.75
CA LYS A 3 25.57 -5.54 8.96
C LYS A 3 25.36 -4.68 10.22
N GLU A 4 25.79 -3.43 10.22
CA GLU A 4 25.63 -2.45 11.31
C GLU A 4 24.42 -1.52 11.08
N GLY A 5 23.59 -1.77 10.06
CA GLY A 5 22.44 -0.91 9.76
C GLY A 5 22.78 0.42 9.06
N LYS A 6 24.03 0.62 8.61
CA LYS A 6 24.47 1.84 7.92
C LYS A 6 24.23 1.73 6.40
N PHE A 7 23.68 2.79 5.81
CA PHE A 7 23.49 2.91 4.36
C PHE A 7 24.47 3.95 3.80
N THR A 8 25.28 3.52 2.83
CA THR A 8 26.33 4.36 2.22
C THR A 8 26.06 4.54 0.74
N PHE A 9 26.14 5.77 0.27
CA PHE A 9 25.97 6.15 -1.13
C PHE A 9 26.85 7.36 -1.45
N THR A 10 27.26 7.50 -2.71
CA THR A 10 28.07 8.62 -3.17
C THR A 10 27.19 9.75 -3.69
N LEU A 11 27.55 10.98 -3.38
CA LEU A 11 26.81 12.14 -3.86
C LEU A 11 27.40 12.65 -5.18
N PRO A 12 26.57 12.98 -6.18
CA PRO A 12 27.05 13.42 -7.48
C PRO A 12 27.55 14.86 -7.49
N LYS A 13 27.01 15.75 -6.64
CA LYS A 13 27.34 17.19 -6.61
C LYS A 13 27.19 17.77 -5.21
N ARG A 14 27.99 18.78 -4.85
CA ARG A 14 27.84 19.48 -3.57
C ARG A 14 26.72 20.51 -3.64
N ILE A 15 25.49 20.05 -3.45
CA ILE A 15 24.28 20.86 -3.39
C ILE A 15 23.49 20.50 -2.13
N ASP A 16 22.46 21.28 -1.83
CA ASP A 16 21.53 20.95 -0.74
C ASP A 16 20.74 19.69 -1.09
N TYR A 17 20.61 18.79 -0.12
CA TYR A 17 19.91 17.52 -0.28
C TYR A 17 18.75 17.41 0.71
N LYS A 18 17.61 16.94 0.20
CA LYS A 18 16.50 16.47 1.00
C LYS A 18 16.52 14.94 0.99
N ILE A 19 16.84 14.34 2.12
CA ILE A 19 16.81 12.89 2.30
C ILE A 19 15.44 12.52 2.84
N ILE A 20 14.77 11.59 2.15
CA ILE A 20 13.46 11.07 2.54
C ILE A 20 13.65 9.57 2.74
N VAL A 21 13.44 9.10 3.96
CA VAL A 21 13.46 7.68 4.30
C VAL A 21 12.02 7.22 4.50
N ILE A 22 11.63 6.21 3.73
CA ILE A 22 10.30 5.58 3.80
C ILE A 22 10.49 4.22 4.48
N ALA A 23 9.85 4.02 5.64
CA ALA A 23 9.81 2.73 6.32
C ALA A 23 8.55 1.94 5.92
N GLU A 24 8.57 0.62 6.16
CA GLU A 24 7.55 -0.33 5.68
C GLU A 24 6.11 0.03 6.08
N LEU A 25 5.90 0.63 7.26
CA LEU A 25 4.57 0.94 7.79
C LEU A 25 4.10 2.39 7.50
N GLY A 26 4.58 3.01 6.42
CA GLY A 26 4.15 4.35 6.00
C GLY A 26 4.73 5.50 6.83
N HIS A 27 5.68 5.23 7.73
CA HIS A 27 6.42 6.25 8.44
C HIS A 27 7.45 6.90 7.53
N VAL A 28 7.50 8.23 7.52
CA VAL A 28 8.41 9.02 6.71
C VAL A 28 9.30 9.87 7.61
N ALA A 29 10.61 9.75 7.44
CA ALA A 29 11.59 10.64 8.04
C ALA A 29 12.18 11.55 6.95
N VAL A 30 12.19 12.86 7.20
CA VAL A 30 12.72 13.87 6.28
C VAL A 30 13.88 14.60 6.96
N ALA A 31 15.02 14.67 6.29
CA ALA A 31 16.17 15.45 6.71
C ALA A 31 16.63 16.37 5.58
N HIS A 32 16.98 17.60 5.93
CA HIS A 32 17.60 18.56 5.00
C HIS A 32 19.07 18.70 5.37
N ILE A 33 19.96 18.42 4.42
CA ILE A 33 21.40 18.54 4.58
C ILE A 33 21.86 19.67 3.65
N LYS A 34 22.52 20.67 4.22
CA LYS A 34 23.06 21.79 3.43
C LYS A 34 24.37 21.39 2.75
N ALA A 35 24.67 22.03 1.63
CA ALA A 35 25.94 21.91 0.90
C ALA A 35 27.18 22.06 1.81
N SER A 36 27.09 22.89 2.84
CA SER A 36 28.15 23.18 3.81
C SER A 36 28.44 22.04 4.80
N GLU A 37 27.44 21.20 5.10
CA GLU A 37 27.53 20.09 6.07
C GLU A 37 28.08 18.81 5.43
N LEU A 38 28.27 18.83 4.11
CA LEU A 38 28.73 17.70 3.32
C LEU A 38 30.26 17.63 3.31
N SER A 39 30.77 16.51 3.80
CA SER A 39 32.20 16.16 3.74
C SER A 39 32.66 15.93 2.30
N GLU A 40 33.88 16.36 1.99
CA GLU A 40 34.50 16.19 0.68
C GLU A 40 34.73 14.71 0.31
N GLU A 41 34.74 13.82 1.30
CA GLU A 41 34.85 12.37 1.12
C GLU A 41 33.57 11.73 0.58
N ALA A 42 32.42 12.43 0.64
CA ALA A 42 31.15 11.95 0.10
C ALA A 42 31.09 12.04 -1.44
N PHE A 43 32.08 12.71 -2.06
CA PHE A 43 32.19 12.86 -3.50
C PHE A 43 33.28 11.96 -4.07
N PRO A 44 33.07 11.36 -5.25
CA PRO A 44 34.09 10.53 -5.87
C PRO A 44 35.33 11.36 -6.23
N LYS A 45 36.49 11.04 -5.62
CA LYS A 45 37.81 11.56 -6.01
C LYS A 45 38.12 11.06 -7.43
N LYS A 46 38.33 11.97 -8.39
CA LYS A 46 38.67 11.65 -9.78
C LYS A 46 39.97 10.85 -9.86
N ILE A 47 39.89 9.56 -10.19
CA ILE A 47 40.99 8.79 -10.81
C ILE A 47 40.40 8.01 -12.00
N LYS A 48 41.18 7.98 -13.08
CA LYS A 48 40.87 7.74 -14.50
C LYS A 48 39.94 6.55 -14.81
N GLU A 49 39.01 6.79 -15.74
CA GLU A 49 38.07 5.83 -16.34
C GLU A 49 38.78 4.65 -17.04
N PRO A 50 38.08 3.51 -17.17
CA PRO A 50 37.87 2.97 -18.50
C PRO A 50 36.39 2.95 -18.88
N LYS A 51 36.15 3.37 -20.12
CA LYS A 51 34.89 3.56 -20.82
C LYS A 51 33.94 2.35 -20.72
N LYS A 52 32.70 2.58 -20.27
CA LYS A 52 31.50 2.09 -20.99
C LYS A 52 30.21 2.83 -20.55
N LYS A 53 29.80 3.74 -21.45
CA LYS A 53 28.46 4.24 -21.78
C LYS A 53 27.39 4.22 -20.69
N LEU A 54 26.96 5.41 -20.27
CA LEU A 54 25.58 5.88 -20.38
C LEU A 54 25.58 7.41 -20.45
N LYS A 55 24.91 7.95 -21.48
CA LYS A 55 24.97 9.35 -21.90
C LYS A 55 24.30 10.26 -20.86
N ILE A 56 25.10 11.13 -20.25
CA ILE A 56 24.64 12.33 -19.57
C ILE A 56 24.71 13.46 -20.61
N VAL A 57 23.57 13.93 -21.11
CA VAL A 57 23.51 15.21 -21.83
C VAL A 57 23.11 16.27 -20.83
N LYS A 58 23.98 17.28 -20.71
CA LYS A 58 23.89 18.39 -19.76
C LYS A 58 22.82 19.40 -20.19
N THR A 59 22.05 19.84 -19.19
CA THR A 59 21.64 21.22 -18.83
C THR A 59 21.87 22.33 -19.85
N TYR A 60 20.86 23.20 -20.11
CA TYR A 60 20.99 24.68 -20.13
C TYR A 60 19.64 25.38 -19.82
N LYS A 61 19.66 26.38 -18.93
CA LYS A 61 18.66 27.45 -18.78
C LYS A 61 19.09 28.62 -19.69
N LYS A 62 18.19 29.23 -20.50
CA LYS A 62 17.98 30.69 -20.67
C LYS A 62 16.88 30.96 -21.74
N LYS A 63 16.21 32.11 -21.57
CA LYS A 63 15.06 32.70 -22.28
C LYS A 63 15.33 33.20 -23.72
N GLU A 64 14.21 33.46 -24.41
CA GLU A 64 13.92 34.46 -25.46
C GLU A 64 13.93 34.05 -26.96
N GLU A 65 12.69 34.00 -27.47
CA GLU A 65 12.13 34.49 -28.74
C GLU A 65 12.54 33.97 -30.15
N ILE A 66 11.50 33.42 -30.80
CA ILE A 66 11.09 33.53 -32.21
C ILE A 66 12.01 32.87 -33.25
N ASN A 67 11.56 31.72 -33.76
CA ASN A 67 11.30 31.57 -35.21
C ASN A 67 10.38 30.37 -35.52
N LYS A 68 9.33 30.68 -36.28
CA LYS A 68 8.35 29.76 -36.89
C LYS A 68 9.06 28.66 -37.67
N THR A 69 8.69 27.40 -37.46
CA THR A 69 8.04 26.53 -38.47
C THR A 69 7.86 25.10 -37.94
N LYS A 70 6.59 24.69 -37.85
CA LYS A 70 6.06 23.32 -37.90
C LYS A 70 7.07 22.17 -37.79
N LYS A 71 7.08 21.48 -36.64
CA LYS A 71 7.07 20.01 -36.64
C LYS A 71 6.61 19.44 -35.29
N LEU A 72 5.57 18.61 -35.37
CA LEU A 72 5.12 17.59 -34.40
C LEU A 72 4.31 18.10 -33.20
N GLU A 73 3.04 18.36 -33.47
CA GLU A 73 1.87 17.72 -32.84
C GLU A 73 2.19 16.59 -31.83
N TYR A 74 2.73 16.95 -30.66
CA TYR A 74 2.82 16.08 -29.47
C TYR A 74 2.58 16.86 -28.17
N PHE A 75 1.94 18.03 -28.26
CA PHE A 75 1.14 18.54 -27.16
C PHE A 75 -0.31 18.18 -27.49
N ALA A 76 -0.60 16.87 -27.43
CA ALA A 76 -1.98 16.48 -27.15
C ALA A 76 -2.35 17.24 -25.89
N GLU A 77 -3.28 18.18 -26.02
CA GLU A 77 -3.86 18.98 -24.96
C GLU A 77 -4.04 18.11 -23.70
N ILE A 78 -3.05 18.17 -22.82
CA ILE A 78 -3.04 17.40 -21.58
C ILE A 78 -3.94 18.20 -20.64
N ASN A 79 -5.24 18.06 -20.87
CA ASN A 79 -6.24 18.61 -20.00
C ASN A 79 -6.01 17.99 -18.60
N GLU A 80 -5.95 18.84 -17.58
CA GLU A 80 -5.78 18.46 -16.17
C GLU A 80 -6.74 17.34 -15.76
N GLU A 81 -7.92 17.29 -16.38
CA GLU A 81 -8.92 16.23 -16.20
C GLU A 81 -8.45 14.85 -16.65
N LYS A 82 -7.72 14.74 -17.77
CA LYS A 82 -7.16 13.47 -18.24
C LYS A 82 -6.08 12.95 -17.29
N ILE A 83 -5.22 13.85 -16.77
CA ILE A 83 -4.23 13.48 -15.75
C ILE A 83 -4.92 13.00 -14.48
N LYS A 84 -5.91 13.76 -13.98
CA LYS A 84 -6.70 13.36 -12.80
C LYS A 84 -7.36 12.00 -13.00
N LYS A 85 -7.87 11.71 -14.20
CA LYS A 85 -8.49 10.42 -14.52
C LYS A 85 -7.47 9.28 -14.49
N ILE A 86 -6.34 9.43 -15.15
CA ILE A 86 -5.26 8.42 -15.17
C ILE A 86 -4.72 8.17 -13.75
N VAL A 87 -4.46 9.22 -12.99
CA VAL A 87 -3.97 9.11 -11.60
C VAL A 87 -5.01 8.40 -10.73
N ARG A 88 -6.30 8.74 -10.85
CA ARG A 88 -7.37 8.05 -10.12
C ARG A 88 -7.51 6.58 -10.53
N GLU A 89 -7.33 6.25 -11.81
CA GLU A 89 -7.38 4.88 -12.31
C GLU A 89 -6.26 4.03 -11.70
N VAL A 90 -5.01 4.52 -11.79
CA VAL A 90 -3.82 3.83 -11.26
C VAL A 90 -3.92 3.64 -9.75
N ILE A 91 -4.34 4.68 -9.02
CA ILE A 91 -4.55 4.58 -7.57
C ILE A 91 -5.66 3.56 -7.26
N LYS A 92 -6.79 3.60 -7.96
CA LYS A 92 -7.88 2.64 -7.75
C LYS A 92 -7.45 1.20 -8.01
N GLU A 93 -6.65 0.95 -9.04
CA GLU A 93 -6.12 -0.38 -9.34
C GLU A 93 -5.19 -0.88 -8.24
N GLU A 94 -4.28 -0.03 -7.77
CA GLU A 94 -3.32 -0.43 -6.74
C GLU A 94 -4.01 -0.64 -5.39
N LEU A 95 -4.92 0.27 -5.01
CA LEU A 95 -5.76 0.11 -3.83
C LEU A 95 -6.61 -1.18 -3.91
N LYS A 96 -7.19 -1.51 -5.07
CA LYS A 96 -7.96 -2.76 -5.24
C LYS A 96 -7.11 -4.01 -5.03
N LYS A 97 -5.84 -4.01 -5.45
CA LYS A 97 -4.94 -5.15 -5.21
C LYS A 97 -4.68 -5.35 -3.72
N GLU A 98 -4.48 -4.26 -2.99
CA GLU A 98 -4.18 -4.30 -1.55
C GLU A 98 -5.41 -4.53 -0.66
N PHE A 99 -6.59 -4.03 -1.03
CA PHE A 99 -7.82 -4.19 -0.24
C PHE A 99 -8.49 -5.56 -0.40
N LYS A 100 -8.27 -6.25 -1.52
CA LYS A 100 -8.77 -7.63 -1.75
C LYS A 100 -8.44 -8.60 -0.60
N PRO A 101 -7.17 -8.75 -0.17
CA PRO A 101 -6.84 -9.65 0.92
C PRO A 101 -7.43 -9.22 2.26
N ILE A 102 -7.59 -7.91 2.49
CA ILE A 102 -8.20 -7.38 3.72
C ILE A 102 -9.68 -7.72 3.77
N HIS A 103 -10.41 -7.48 2.68
CA HIS A 103 -11.83 -7.83 2.58
C HIS A 103 -12.05 -9.34 2.76
N ALA A 104 -11.19 -10.18 2.16
CA ALA A 104 -11.24 -11.62 2.36
C ALA A 104 -10.99 -12.04 3.82
N LYS A 105 -10.05 -11.39 4.52
CA LYS A 105 -9.82 -11.62 5.95
C LYS A 105 -11.03 -11.21 6.80
N LEU A 106 -11.65 -10.07 6.50
CA LEU A 106 -12.85 -9.60 7.19
C LEU A 106 -14.01 -10.58 7.02
N LEU A 107 -14.27 -11.05 5.79
CA LEU A 107 -15.28 -12.07 5.53
C LEU A 107 -14.97 -13.39 6.23
N ASN A 108 -13.69 -13.78 6.33
CA ASN A 108 -13.30 -14.98 7.06
C ASN A 108 -13.54 -14.87 8.57
N ILE A 109 -13.24 -13.69 9.14
CA ILE A 109 -13.50 -13.40 10.56
C ILE A 109 -15.01 -13.40 10.82
N GLU A 110 -15.79 -12.74 9.96
CA GLU A 110 -17.25 -12.74 10.04
C GLU A 110 -17.82 -14.16 9.92
N MET A 111 -17.36 -14.97 8.97
CA MET A 111 -17.74 -16.38 8.87
C MET A 111 -17.39 -17.19 10.12
N LYS A 112 -16.25 -16.91 10.78
CA LYS A 112 -15.86 -17.59 12.02
C LYS A 112 -16.72 -17.18 13.20
N LEU A 113 -17.10 -15.91 13.28
CA LEU A 113 -17.95 -15.37 14.34
C LEU A 113 -19.42 -15.79 14.15
N SER A 114 -19.90 -15.79 12.90
CA SER A 114 -21.26 -16.17 12.52
C SER A 114 -21.45 -17.68 12.39
N LYS A 115 -20.42 -18.48 12.65
CA LYS A 115 -20.55 -19.94 12.70
C LYS A 115 -21.31 -20.32 13.97
N VAL A 116 -22.64 -20.28 13.89
CA VAL A 116 -23.52 -20.84 14.91
C VAL A 116 -23.04 -22.26 15.17
N SER A 117 -22.59 -22.52 16.41
CA SER A 117 -22.06 -23.82 16.74
C SER A 117 -23.19 -24.84 16.67
N PHE A 118 -22.94 -26.01 16.07
CA PHE A 118 -23.90 -27.11 16.11
C PHE A 118 -24.38 -27.38 17.54
N LYS A 119 -23.48 -27.21 18.53
CA LYS A 119 -23.80 -27.34 19.95
C LYS A 119 -24.91 -26.38 20.40
N ASP A 120 -24.93 -25.15 19.90
CA ASP A 120 -25.92 -24.14 20.28
C ASP A 120 -27.30 -24.48 19.69
N VAL A 121 -27.32 -24.94 18.44
CA VAL A 121 -28.56 -25.40 17.77
C VAL A 121 -29.13 -26.63 18.46
N PHE A 122 -28.30 -27.63 18.75
CA PHE A 122 -28.74 -28.85 19.43
C PHE A 122 -29.09 -28.62 20.90
N SER A 123 -28.45 -27.68 21.59
CA SER A 123 -28.81 -27.31 22.96
C SER A 123 -30.20 -26.65 23.02
N GLY A 124 -30.52 -25.77 22.07
CA GLY A 124 -31.85 -25.16 21.98
C GLY A 124 -32.94 -26.17 21.66
N ILE A 125 -32.71 -27.03 20.65
CA ILE A 125 -33.64 -28.09 20.26
C ILE A 125 -33.84 -29.12 21.37
N GLY A 126 -32.75 -29.51 22.05
CA GLY A 126 -32.80 -30.45 23.16
C GLY A 126 -33.62 -29.95 24.34
N TRP A 127 -33.55 -28.64 24.64
CA TRP A 127 -34.37 -28.04 25.70
C TRP A 127 -35.86 -28.04 25.35
N ILE A 128 -36.20 -27.66 24.11
CA ILE A 128 -37.59 -27.64 23.63
C ILE A 128 -38.17 -29.05 23.64
N LEU A 129 -37.46 -30.03 23.08
CA LEU A 129 -37.89 -31.43 23.08
C LEU A 129 -37.93 -32.04 24.48
N GLY A 130 -37.02 -31.64 25.38
CA GLY A 130 -36.97 -32.11 26.76
C GLY A 130 -38.21 -31.70 27.56
N ILE A 131 -38.58 -30.40 27.51
CA ILE A 131 -39.79 -29.91 28.18
C ILE A 131 -41.04 -30.54 27.56
N PHE A 132 -41.10 -30.60 26.22
CA PHE A 132 -42.26 -31.16 25.53
C PHE A 132 -42.43 -32.65 25.82
N GLY A 133 -41.34 -33.42 25.89
CA GLY A 133 -41.34 -34.83 26.26
C GLY A 133 -41.77 -35.06 27.71
N ALA A 134 -41.28 -34.23 28.65
CA ALA A 134 -41.71 -34.29 30.04
C ALA A 134 -43.22 -33.99 30.18
N TRP A 135 -43.72 -32.98 29.46
CA TRP A 135 -45.13 -32.63 29.45
C TRP A 135 -45.98 -33.74 28.81
N ALA A 136 -45.56 -34.30 27.68
CA ALA A 136 -46.24 -35.40 27.01
C ALA A 136 -46.31 -36.67 27.89
N LEU A 137 -45.24 -36.99 28.63
CA LEU A 137 -45.23 -38.10 29.59
C LEU A 137 -46.20 -37.87 30.76
N ALA A 138 -46.21 -36.67 31.33
CA ALA A 138 -47.15 -36.31 32.39
C ALA A 138 -48.61 -36.36 31.89
N TYR A 139 -48.85 -35.89 30.67
CA TYR A 139 -50.15 -35.92 30.02
C TYR A 139 -50.63 -37.33 29.69
N SER A 140 -49.74 -38.18 29.18
CA SER A 140 -50.00 -39.59 28.88
C SER A 140 -50.36 -40.38 30.14
N ARG A 141 -49.61 -40.19 31.24
CA ARG A 141 -49.94 -40.81 32.53
C ARG A 141 -51.30 -40.37 33.08
N LYS A 142 -51.69 -39.11 32.85
CA LYS A 142 -53.01 -38.59 33.27
C LYS A 142 -54.17 -39.15 32.44
N ARG A 143 -53.94 -39.57 31.19
CA ARG A 143 -54.96 -40.19 30.32
C ARG A 143 -55.06 -41.71 30.47
N ASN A 144 -53.95 -42.39 30.79
CA ASN A 144 -53.91 -43.85 30.94
C ASN A 144 -54.14 -44.32 32.39
N GLY A 145 -54.35 -43.41 33.34
CA GLY A 145 -54.76 -43.70 34.72
C GLY A 145 -56.28 -43.74 34.91
N LYS A 146 -56.98 -44.47 34.04
CA LYS A 146 -58.39 -44.85 34.19
C LYS A 146 -58.49 -46.36 34.29
#